data_AF-A0A7C0VA80-F1
#
_entry.id   AF-A0A7C0VA80-F1
#
_cell.length_a   1.000
_cell.length_b   1.000
_cell.length_c   1.000
_cell.angle_alpha   90.00
_cell.angle_beta   90.00
_cell.angle_gamma   90.00
#
_symmetry.space_group_name_H-M   'P 1'
#
loop_
_entity.id
_entity.type
_entity.pdbx_description
1 polymer ?
#
loop_
_entity_poly.entity_id
_entity_poly.type
_entity_poly.pdbx_seq_one_letter_code
_entity_poly.pdbx_strand_id
1 'polypeptide(L)'
;MGFRRYYYWIKENRLRGVLEDLRSAGHRVVSLKKGPVCLSLRSKKRICVVFQDAWSSGCKRQGSWYGLSSKRGDILLVSPISLKKIDCLIGSIIEESDFIPPRYADFEDKIRLFQNLRLSNSIPWGWRYVSESERRIYIRWAKRFKGNIDDYYQLYLSHSANHSNFISPLLYVKEEDLTVPYSIEHTAAVCSCCVELFGILGSEFKTRYVIPCPGACIFAELKSDLYLRVTELSSNLLVDSEIDTI
;
A
#
# COMPACT_ATOMS: atom_id res chain seq x y z
N MET A 1 6.56 11.55 -17.69
CA MET A 1 6.79 11.25 -16.26
C MET A 1 5.84 10.14 -15.81
N GLY A 2 6.38 9.02 -15.34
CA GLY A 2 5.63 7.90 -14.77
C GLY A 2 4.92 8.26 -13.47
N PHE A 3 4.15 7.33 -12.93
CA PHE A 3 3.47 7.52 -11.64
C PHE A 3 4.50 7.52 -10.49
N ARG A 4 4.45 8.56 -9.64
CA ARG A 4 5.23 8.70 -8.41
C ARG A 4 4.41 9.39 -7.33
N ARG A 5 4.46 8.88 -6.10
CA ARG A 5 3.85 9.47 -4.90
C ARG A 5 4.79 9.36 -3.72
N TYR A 6 4.72 10.35 -2.84
CA TYR A 6 5.36 10.34 -1.54
C TYR A 6 4.27 10.11 -0.50
N TYR A 7 4.55 9.36 0.56
CA TYR A 7 3.67 9.31 1.70
C TYR A 7 4.40 9.45 3.03
N TYR A 8 3.67 9.94 4.02
CA TYR A 8 4.16 10.23 5.36
C TYR A 8 3.07 9.85 6.37
N TRP A 9 3.48 9.32 7.52
CA TRP A 9 2.59 9.07 8.65
C TRP A 9 2.77 10.17 9.69
N ILE A 10 1.69 10.86 10.02
CA ILE A 10 1.69 12.05 10.88
C ILE A 10 0.88 11.75 12.13
N LYS A 11 1.46 12.02 13.31
CA LYS A 11 0.71 11.96 14.57
C LYS A 11 -0.38 13.04 14.60
N GLU A 12 -1.54 12.72 15.16
CA GLU A 12 -2.71 13.62 15.17
C GLU A 12 -2.39 15.01 15.76
N ASN A 13 -1.59 15.06 16.84
CA ASN A 13 -1.15 16.31 17.47
C ASN A 13 -0.27 17.20 16.57
N ARG A 14 0.38 16.64 15.55
CA ARG A 14 1.20 17.39 14.58
C ARG A 14 0.43 17.82 13.33
N LEU A 15 -0.76 17.24 13.08
CA LEU A 15 -1.48 17.47 11.83
C LEU A 15 -1.76 18.96 11.60
N ARG A 16 -2.17 19.70 12.63
CA ARG A 16 -2.52 21.11 12.49
C ARG A 16 -1.35 21.94 11.95
N GLY A 17 -0.17 21.80 12.55
CA GLY A 17 1.04 22.50 12.11
C GLY A 17 1.42 22.13 10.67
N VAL A 18 1.43 20.83 10.34
CA VAL A 18 1.74 20.38 8.96
C VAL A 18 0.75 20.95 7.93
N LEU A 19 -0.53 21.04 8.26
CA LEU A 19 -1.52 21.63 7.36
C LEU A 19 -1.35 23.15 7.20
N GLU A 20 -0.97 23.85 8.27
CA GLU A 20 -0.66 25.28 8.23
C GLU A 20 0.59 25.54 7.37
N ASP A 21 1.65 24.74 7.53
CA ASP A 21 2.88 24.81 6.73
C ASP A 21 2.60 24.56 5.24
N LEU A 22 1.84 23.51 4.93
CA LEU A 22 1.46 23.18 3.55
C LEU A 22 0.66 24.30 2.88
N ARG A 23 -0.25 24.94 3.61
CA ARG A 23 -1.05 26.06 3.10
C ARG A 23 -0.19 27.30 2.91
N SER A 24 0.69 27.61 3.85
CA SER A 24 1.64 28.72 3.76
C SER A 24 2.61 28.55 2.58
N ALA A 25 2.99 27.32 2.26
CA ALA A 25 3.76 26.98 1.06
C ALA A 25 2.92 26.96 -0.24
N GLY A 26 1.65 27.34 -0.20
CA GLY A 26 0.77 27.44 -1.36
C GLY A 26 0.23 26.10 -1.88
N HIS A 27 0.37 25.01 -1.13
CA HIS A 27 -0.10 23.70 -1.56
C HIS A 27 -1.60 23.52 -1.32
N ARG A 28 -2.28 22.91 -2.30
CA ARG A 28 -3.69 22.52 -2.18
C ARG A 28 -3.79 21.15 -1.52
N VAL A 29 -4.41 21.13 -0.34
CA VAL A 29 -4.62 19.92 0.46
C VAL A 29 -6.09 19.50 0.40
N VAL A 30 -6.34 18.21 0.19
CA VAL A 30 -7.68 17.61 0.26
C VAL A 30 -7.74 16.56 1.36
N SER A 31 -8.88 16.45 2.02
CA SER A 31 -9.09 15.48 3.10
C SER A 31 -9.95 14.31 2.63
N LEU A 32 -9.49 13.09 2.90
CA LEU A 32 -10.22 11.84 2.69
C LEU A 32 -10.65 11.29 4.05
N LYS A 33 -11.92 11.51 4.41
CA LYS A 33 -12.53 10.97 5.64
C LYS A 33 -13.36 9.71 5.40
N LYS A 34 -13.85 9.52 4.18
CA LYS A 34 -14.64 8.36 3.74
C LYS A 34 -14.27 8.00 2.30
N GLY A 35 -14.43 6.74 1.95
CA GLY A 35 -14.06 6.17 0.66
C GLY A 35 -12.79 5.30 0.73
N PRO A 36 -12.45 4.60 -0.36
CA PRO A 36 -11.28 3.74 -0.41
C PRO A 36 -9.98 4.56 -0.35
N VAL A 37 -9.06 4.15 0.52
CA VAL A 37 -7.80 4.88 0.79
C VAL A 37 -6.94 5.06 -0.46
N CYS A 38 -7.00 4.13 -1.42
CA CYS A 38 -6.27 4.24 -2.69
C CYS A 38 -6.64 5.53 -3.46
N LEU A 39 -7.80 6.15 -3.22
CA LEU A 39 -8.14 7.47 -3.80
C LEU A 39 -7.08 8.54 -3.48
N SER A 40 -6.33 8.41 -2.39
CA SER A 40 -5.21 9.31 -2.07
C SER A 40 -4.07 9.28 -3.11
N LEU A 41 -3.96 8.19 -3.89
CA LEU A 41 -3.00 8.06 -4.98
C LEU A 41 -3.53 8.69 -6.28
N ARG A 42 -4.84 8.94 -6.37
CA ARG A 42 -5.50 9.54 -7.53
C ARG A 42 -5.12 11.02 -7.65
N SER A 43 -4.90 11.47 -8.89
CA SER A 43 -4.51 12.84 -9.27
C SER A 43 -3.05 13.23 -9.05
N LYS A 44 -2.45 13.81 -10.11
CA LYS A 44 -1.05 14.25 -10.14
C LYS A 44 -0.78 15.55 -9.36
N LYS A 45 -1.81 16.28 -8.91
CA LYS A 45 -1.66 17.69 -8.47
C LYS A 45 -2.09 17.99 -7.03
N ARG A 46 -2.58 17.01 -6.26
CA ARG A 46 -3.17 17.29 -4.94
C ARG A 46 -2.48 16.49 -3.84
N ILE A 47 -2.23 17.16 -2.72
CA ILE A 47 -1.81 16.50 -1.48
C ILE A 47 -3.07 16.01 -0.79
N CYS A 48 -3.11 14.73 -0.41
CA CYS A 48 -4.26 14.10 0.22
C CYS A 48 -3.92 13.70 1.65
N VAL A 49 -4.77 14.12 2.60
CA VAL A 49 -4.73 13.72 4.00
C VAL A 49 -5.81 12.66 4.21
N VAL A 50 -5.41 11.45 4.58
CA VAL A 50 -6.31 10.32 4.82
C VAL A 50 -6.47 10.14 6.32
N PHE A 51 -7.70 10.36 6.79
CA PHE A 51 -8.06 10.20 8.19
C PHE A 51 -8.36 8.74 8.53
N GLN A 52 -8.33 8.43 9.82
CA GLN A 52 -8.53 7.08 10.36
C GLN A 52 -9.81 6.42 9.84
N ASP A 53 -10.92 7.18 9.82
CA ASP A 53 -12.24 6.71 9.37
C ASP A 53 -12.25 6.19 7.92
N ALA A 54 -11.34 6.70 7.07
CA ALA A 54 -11.28 6.29 5.68
C ALA A 54 -10.86 4.82 5.53
N TRP A 55 -9.98 4.33 6.41
CA TRP A 55 -9.40 2.98 6.35
C TRP A 55 -10.43 1.86 6.38
N SER A 56 -11.55 2.06 7.09
CA SER A 56 -12.62 1.07 7.22
C SER A 56 -13.83 1.36 6.33
N SER A 57 -13.84 2.48 5.60
CA SER A 57 -15.05 2.96 4.91
C SER A 57 -15.26 2.34 3.52
N GLY A 58 -14.20 2.25 2.70
CA GLY A 58 -14.27 1.69 1.34
C GLY A 58 -13.81 0.24 1.22
N CYS A 59 -12.76 -0.13 1.97
CA CYS A 59 -12.22 -1.49 2.00
C CYS A 59 -12.11 -1.96 3.45
N LYS A 60 -13.21 -2.47 4.01
CA LYS A 60 -13.33 -2.81 5.45
C LYS A 60 -12.20 -3.70 5.98
N ARG A 61 -11.83 -4.73 5.21
CA ARG A 61 -10.75 -5.66 5.56
C ARG A 61 -9.39 -4.98 5.72
N GLN A 62 -9.08 -3.99 4.89
CA GLN A 62 -7.87 -3.17 5.04
C GLN A 62 -7.88 -2.38 6.37
N GLY A 63 -9.04 -1.85 6.75
CA GLY A 63 -9.20 -1.16 8.04
C GLY A 63 -8.87 -2.03 9.25
N SER A 64 -9.12 -3.33 9.16
CA SER A 64 -8.76 -4.27 10.23
C SER A 64 -7.25 -4.42 10.43
N TRP A 65 -6.46 -4.39 9.35
CA TRP A 65 -4.99 -4.36 9.42
C TRP A 65 -4.49 -3.05 9.98
N TYR A 66 -5.03 -1.92 9.50
CA TYR A 66 -4.69 -0.60 10.02
C TYR A 66 -4.92 -0.52 11.54
N GLY A 67 -6.06 -1.00 12.02
CA GLY A 67 -6.44 -0.98 13.44
C GLY A 67 -5.56 -1.82 14.37
N LEU A 68 -4.78 -2.77 13.86
CA LEU A 68 -3.81 -3.56 14.63
C LEU A 68 -2.35 -3.14 14.40
N SER A 69 -2.10 -2.21 13.49
CA SER A 69 -0.75 -1.77 13.15
C SER A 69 -0.18 -0.73 14.11
N SER A 70 1.14 -0.54 14.05
CA SER A 70 1.83 0.56 14.73
C SER A 70 1.43 1.96 14.23
N LYS A 71 0.71 2.03 13.10
CA LYS A 71 0.18 3.27 12.51
C LYS A 71 -1.24 3.60 12.97
N ARG A 72 -1.85 2.78 13.83
CA ARG A 72 -3.16 3.06 14.40
C ARG A 72 -3.13 4.42 15.12
N GLY A 73 -4.06 5.29 14.76
CA GLY A 73 -4.14 6.65 15.30
C GLY A 73 -3.44 7.69 14.43
N ASP A 74 -2.53 7.25 13.56
CA ASP A 74 -1.75 8.14 12.71
C ASP A 74 -2.53 8.49 11.45
N ILE A 75 -2.20 9.65 10.89
CA ILE A 75 -2.85 10.23 9.73
C ILE A 75 -1.90 10.10 8.55
N LEU A 76 -2.39 9.49 7.46
CA LEU A 76 -1.59 9.29 6.27
C LEU A 76 -1.66 10.54 5.39
N LEU A 77 -0.51 11.11 5.03
CA LEU A 77 -0.40 12.19 4.07
C LEU A 77 0.24 11.67 2.79
N VAL A 78 -0.42 11.83 1.66
CA VAL A 78 0.06 11.42 0.33
C VAL A 78 0.27 12.66 -0.53
N SER A 79 1.42 12.76 -1.17
CA SER A 79 1.84 13.94 -1.93
C SER A 79 2.40 13.56 -3.29
N PRO A 80 2.15 14.34 -4.36
CA PRO A 80 2.82 14.16 -5.65
C PRO A 80 4.26 14.72 -5.66
N ILE A 81 4.64 15.47 -4.62
CA ILE A 81 5.96 16.10 -4.47
C ILE A 81 6.60 15.69 -3.14
N SER A 82 7.93 15.74 -3.07
CA SER A 82 8.65 15.54 -1.82
C SER A 82 8.42 16.71 -0.89
N LEU A 83 8.14 16.44 0.39
CA LEU A 83 7.85 17.45 1.42
C LEU A 83 8.99 17.57 2.44
N LYS A 84 10.23 17.19 2.07
CA LYS A 84 11.42 17.20 2.95
C LYS A 84 11.59 18.51 3.76
N LYS A 85 11.13 19.66 3.24
CA LYS A 85 11.22 20.97 3.91
C LYS A 85 10.19 21.19 5.01
N ILE A 86 9.20 20.30 5.15
CA ILE A 86 8.13 20.42 6.15
C ILE A 86 8.43 19.41 7.26
N ASP A 87 9.03 19.92 8.33
CA ASP A 87 9.02 19.32 9.67
C ASP A 87 9.68 17.92 9.78
N CYS A 88 10.80 17.72 9.07
CA CYS A 88 11.64 16.50 9.14
C CYS A 88 10.86 15.20 8.93
N LEU A 89 9.77 15.24 8.17
CA LEU A 89 8.95 14.06 7.92
C LEU A 89 9.72 13.05 7.08
N ILE A 90 10.15 11.96 7.71
CA ILE A 90 10.68 10.79 7.01
C ILE A 90 9.49 10.09 6.35
N GLY A 91 9.51 10.07 5.02
CA GLY A 91 8.46 9.46 4.21
C GLY A 91 8.93 8.23 3.47
N SER A 92 8.09 7.73 2.59
CA SER A 92 8.48 6.74 1.59
C SER A 92 7.98 7.17 0.21
N ILE A 93 8.60 6.63 -0.83
CA ILE A 93 8.22 6.85 -2.22
C ILE A 93 7.51 5.61 -2.74
N ILE A 94 6.46 5.81 -3.54
CA ILE A 94 5.79 4.80 -4.36
C ILE A 94 5.96 5.23 -5.82
N GLU A 95 6.55 4.39 -6.65
CA GLU A 95 6.74 4.69 -8.08
C GLU A 95 6.51 3.45 -8.97
N GLU A 96 6.15 3.68 -10.23
CA GLU A 96 6.10 2.60 -11.22
C GLU A 96 7.49 1.97 -11.38
N SER A 97 7.51 0.66 -11.52
CA SER A 97 8.73 -0.12 -11.74
C SER A 97 8.54 -1.08 -12.91
N ASP A 98 9.63 -1.32 -13.61
CA ASP A 98 9.81 -2.36 -14.62
C ASP A 98 10.11 -3.74 -14.00
N PHE A 99 10.03 -3.88 -12.67
CA PHE A 99 10.23 -5.13 -11.97
C PHE A 99 9.30 -6.21 -12.51
N ILE A 100 9.90 -7.35 -12.87
CA ILE A 100 9.23 -8.58 -13.26
C ILE A 100 9.57 -9.62 -12.18
N PRO A 101 8.57 -10.21 -11.50
CA PRO A 101 8.82 -11.21 -10.49
C PRO A 101 9.47 -12.44 -11.13
N PRO A 102 10.47 -13.08 -10.50
CA PRO A 102 11.06 -14.31 -11.03
C PRO A 102 10.01 -15.42 -11.26
N ARG A 103 8.96 -15.44 -10.43
CA ARG A 103 7.78 -16.29 -10.57
C ARG A 103 6.65 -15.76 -9.68
N TYR A 104 5.42 -16.16 -9.99
CA TYR A 104 4.28 -16.02 -9.08
C TYR A 104 4.20 -17.21 -8.11
N ALA A 105 3.41 -17.06 -7.05
CA ALA A 105 3.16 -18.15 -6.11
C ALA A 105 2.29 -19.24 -6.74
N ASP A 106 2.72 -20.49 -6.61
CA ASP A 106 1.88 -21.63 -6.90
C ASP A 106 0.89 -21.92 -5.75
N PHE A 107 0.14 -23.02 -5.86
CA PHE A 107 -0.81 -23.39 -4.81
C PHE A 107 -0.12 -23.76 -3.49
N GLU A 108 1.01 -24.46 -3.54
CA GLU A 108 1.74 -24.90 -2.35
C GLU A 108 2.36 -23.72 -1.60
N ASP A 109 2.96 -22.77 -2.32
CA ASP A 109 3.45 -21.51 -1.77
C ASP A 109 2.34 -20.78 -1.00
N LYS A 110 1.14 -20.68 -1.59
CA LYS A 110 0.01 -20.01 -0.95
C LYS A 110 -0.43 -20.70 0.32
N ILE A 111 -0.47 -22.04 0.33
CA ILE A 111 -0.80 -22.81 1.54
C ILE A 111 0.25 -22.58 2.62
N ARG A 112 1.55 -22.66 2.29
CA ARG A 112 2.65 -22.41 3.24
C ARG A 112 2.62 -21.00 3.81
N LEU A 113 2.37 -20.01 2.96
CA LEU A 113 2.21 -18.61 3.38
C LEU A 113 0.97 -18.42 4.26
N PHE A 114 -0.15 -19.07 3.94
CA PHE A 114 -1.39 -18.98 4.70
C PHE A 114 -1.30 -19.67 6.08
N GLN A 115 -0.60 -20.80 6.16
CA GLN A 115 -0.38 -21.55 7.40
C GLN A 115 0.76 -20.99 8.25
N ASN A 116 1.43 -19.92 7.79
CA ASN A 116 2.52 -19.29 8.52
C ASN A 116 2.06 -18.83 9.92
N LEU A 117 2.78 -19.26 10.96
CA LEU A 117 2.42 -18.96 12.35
C LEU A 117 2.44 -17.46 12.68
N ARG A 118 3.32 -16.67 12.04
CA ARG A 118 3.30 -15.21 12.21
C ARG A 118 2.02 -14.63 11.61
N LEU A 119 1.63 -15.09 10.42
CA LEU A 119 0.36 -14.68 9.83
C LEU A 119 -0.83 -15.08 10.72
N SER A 120 -0.89 -16.31 11.22
CA SER A 120 -2.02 -16.77 12.05
C SER A 120 -2.20 -15.92 13.31
N ASN A 121 -1.08 -15.45 13.88
CA ASN A 121 -1.05 -14.57 15.07
C ASN A 121 -1.32 -13.10 14.74
N SER A 122 -1.13 -12.67 13.49
CA SER A 122 -1.27 -11.29 13.07
C SER A 122 -2.55 -10.99 12.28
N ILE A 123 -3.23 -12.00 11.70
CA ILE A 123 -4.48 -11.79 10.94
C ILE A 123 -5.53 -11.16 11.85
N PRO A 124 -6.01 -9.95 11.54
CA PRO A 124 -7.10 -9.32 12.27
C PRO A 124 -8.39 -10.12 12.15
N TRP A 125 -9.22 -10.11 13.19
CA TRP A 125 -10.54 -10.77 13.14
C TRP A 125 -11.40 -10.25 11.98
N GLY A 126 -11.38 -8.93 11.75
CA GLY A 126 -12.11 -8.29 10.63
C GLY A 126 -11.62 -8.68 9.23
N TRP A 127 -10.46 -9.32 9.10
CA TRP A 127 -9.99 -9.88 7.83
C TRP A 127 -10.70 -11.19 7.49
N ARG A 128 -10.98 -12.01 8.52
CA ARG A 128 -11.56 -13.36 8.40
C ARG A 128 -13.04 -13.31 8.00
N TYR A 129 -13.74 -12.25 8.37
CA TYR A 129 -15.15 -12.09 8.11
C TYR A 129 -15.40 -11.29 6.82
N VAL A 130 -16.09 -11.91 5.85
CA VAL A 130 -16.51 -11.26 4.61
C VAL A 130 -17.95 -11.62 4.32
N SER A 131 -18.78 -10.59 4.17
CA SER A 131 -20.20 -10.78 3.84
C SER A 131 -20.39 -11.29 2.40
N GLU A 132 -21.52 -11.93 2.14
CA GLU A 132 -21.82 -12.49 0.82
C GLU A 132 -21.90 -11.42 -0.29
N SER A 133 -22.29 -10.19 0.04
CA SER A 133 -22.23 -9.07 -0.89
C SER A 133 -20.79 -8.69 -1.24
N GLU A 134 -19.89 -8.65 -0.26
CA GLU A 134 -18.46 -8.38 -0.48
C GLU A 134 -17.80 -9.49 -1.31
N ARG A 135 -18.10 -10.77 -1.03
CA ARG A 135 -17.60 -11.90 -1.83
C ARG A 135 -17.95 -11.75 -3.31
N ARG A 136 -19.21 -11.43 -3.61
CA ARG A 136 -19.67 -11.18 -4.99
C ARG A 136 -18.97 -10.00 -5.65
N ILE A 137 -18.68 -8.94 -4.90
CA ILE A 137 -17.90 -7.79 -5.40
C ILE A 137 -16.47 -8.22 -5.75
N TYR A 138 -15.80 -8.98 -4.88
CA TYR A 138 -14.44 -9.43 -5.11
C TYR A 138 -14.33 -10.36 -6.32
N ILE A 139 -15.23 -11.34 -6.47
CA ILE A 139 -15.27 -12.21 -7.65
C ILE A 139 -15.50 -11.39 -8.93
N ARG A 140 -16.46 -10.44 -8.90
CA ARG A 140 -16.72 -9.57 -10.06
C ARG A 140 -15.50 -8.75 -10.44
N TRP A 141 -14.78 -8.22 -9.44
CA TRP A 141 -13.56 -7.47 -9.68
C TRP A 141 -12.44 -8.35 -10.22
N ALA A 142 -12.23 -9.56 -9.68
CA ALA A 142 -11.26 -10.51 -10.20
C ALA A 142 -11.52 -10.82 -11.70
N LYS A 143 -12.77 -11.11 -12.06
CA LYS A 143 -13.19 -11.34 -13.47
C LYS A 143 -12.90 -10.14 -14.37
N ARG A 144 -13.15 -8.92 -13.90
CA ARG A 144 -12.86 -7.68 -14.64
C ARG A 144 -11.38 -7.56 -15.01
N PHE A 145 -10.49 -8.06 -14.17
CA PHE A 145 -9.04 -8.07 -14.40
C PHE A 145 -8.54 -9.41 -14.95
N LYS A 146 -9.39 -10.14 -15.69
CA LYS A 146 -9.08 -11.40 -16.38
C LYS A 146 -8.60 -12.54 -15.45
N GLY A 147 -8.93 -12.47 -14.16
CA GLY A 147 -8.71 -13.60 -13.26
C GLY A 147 -9.68 -14.74 -13.56
N ASN A 148 -9.16 -15.96 -13.70
CA ASN A 148 -9.96 -17.17 -13.82
C ASN A 148 -10.31 -17.73 -12.43
N ILE A 149 -10.99 -16.93 -11.60
CA ILE A 149 -11.32 -17.31 -10.22
C ILE A 149 -12.82 -17.10 -9.99
N ASP A 150 -13.53 -18.21 -9.90
CA ASP A 150 -14.96 -18.26 -9.59
C ASP A 150 -15.25 -18.58 -8.12
N ASP A 151 -14.24 -19.04 -7.38
CA ASP A 151 -14.34 -19.39 -5.97
C ASP A 151 -13.72 -18.30 -5.09
N TYR A 152 -14.55 -17.74 -4.20
CA TYR A 152 -14.09 -16.75 -3.23
C TYR A 152 -13.03 -17.32 -2.27
N TYR A 153 -13.05 -18.61 -1.94
CA TYR A 153 -12.05 -19.19 -1.04
C TYR A 153 -10.66 -19.23 -1.67
N GLN A 154 -10.56 -19.47 -2.98
CA GLN A 154 -9.31 -19.33 -3.72
C GLN A 154 -8.79 -17.88 -3.72
N LEU A 155 -9.69 -16.91 -3.88
CA LEU A 155 -9.34 -15.49 -3.72
C LEU A 155 -8.87 -15.19 -2.29
N TYR A 156 -9.59 -15.66 -1.27
CA TYR A 156 -9.24 -15.44 0.13
C TYR A 156 -7.86 -16.02 0.49
N LEU A 157 -7.56 -17.23 0.01
CA LEU A 157 -6.25 -17.85 0.14
C LEU A 157 -5.17 -16.96 -0.50
N SER A 158 -5.38 -16.56 -1.75
CA SER A 158 -4.42 -15.72 -2.50
C SER A 158 -4.20 -14.35 -1.84
N HIS A 159 -5.28 -13.68 -1.41
CA HIS A 159 -5.20 -12.41 -0.69
C HIS A 159 -4.37 -12.55 0.60
N SER A 160 -4.67 -13.58 1.40
CA SER A 160 -4.03 -13.79 2.69
C SER A 160 -2.56 -14.21 2.54
N ALA A 161 -2.26 -15.07 1.57
CA ALA A 161 -0.90 -15.47 1.23
C ALA A 161 -0.07 -14.26 0.75
N ASN A 162 -0.66 -13.38 -0.08
CA ASN A 162 0.01 -12.15 -0.51
C ASN A 162 0.40 -11.29 0.69
N HIS A 163 -0.53 -11.00 1.61
CA HIS A 163 -0.23 -10.21 2.82
C HIS A 163 0.83 -10.88 3.70
N SER A 164 0.76 -12.21 3.85
CA SER A 164 1.76 -13.00 4.58
C SER A 164 3.16 -12.84 4.01
N ASN A 165 3.30 -12.74 2.69
CA ASN A 165 4.59 -12.56 2.04
C ASN A 165 5.26 -11.21 2.38
N PHE A 166 4.49 -10.21 2.84
CA PHE A 166 5.02 -8.96 3.37
C PHE A 166 5.22 -8.96 4.90
N ILE A 167 4.97 -10.09 5.58
CA ILE A 167 5.23 -10.28 7.02
C ILE A 167 6.39 -11.27 7.23
N SER A 168 6.40 -12.34 6.45
CA SER A 168 7.39 -13.41 6.49
C SER A 168 7.61 -13.92 5.06
N PRO A 169 8.44 -13.24 4.26
CA PRO A 169 8.57 -13.51 2.83
C PRO A 169 9.02 -14.94 2.55
N LEU A 170 8.26 -15.64 1.70
CA LEU A 170 8.68 -16.88 1.04
C LEU A 170 9.17 -16.57 -0.38
N LEU A 171 8.51 -15.63 -1.05
CA LEU A 171 8.84 -15.15 -2.38
C LEU A 171 9.44 -13.76 -2.27
N TYR A 172 10.71 -13.62 -2.61
CA TYR A 172 11.44 -12.36 -2.55
C TYR A 172 12.56 -12.34 -3.60
N VAL A 173 13.10 -11.16 -3.84
CA VAL A 173 14.38 -10.98 -4.55
C VAL A 173 15.41 -10.37 -3.61
N LYS A 174 16.69 -10.47 -3.99
CA LYS A 174 17.80 -9.81 -3.29
C LYS A 174 18.22 -8.58 -4.07
N GLU A 175 18.24 -7.43 -3.40
CA GLU A 175 18.82 -6.19 -3.92
C GLU A 175 19.79 -5.67 -2.85
N GLU A 176 21.08 -5.51 -3.20
CA GLU A 176 22.09 -5.03 -2.24
C GLU A 176 22.09 -5.82 -0.92
N ASP A 177 21.99 -7.16 -1.02
CA ASP A 177 21.84 -8.12 0.08
C ASP A 177 20.55 -8.02 0.92
N LEU A 178 19.71 -7.02 0.67
CA LEU A 178 18.42 -6.85 1.33
C LEU A 178 17.36 -7.77 0.72
N THR A 179 16.54 -8.34 1.59
CA THR A 179 15.35 -9.08 1.19
C THR A 179 14.27 -8.09 0.74
N VAL A 180 13.83 -8.21 -0.51
CA VAL A 180 12.79 -7.36 -1.09
C VAL A 180 11.58 -8.23 -1.43
N PRO A 181 10.51 -8.22 -0.60
CA PRO A 181 9.30 -8.96 -0.89
C PRO A 181 8.54 -8.32 -2.05
N TYR A 182 7.76 -9.15 -2.73
CA TYR A 182 6.88 -8.69 -3.80
C TYR A 182 5.49 -9.31 -3.71
N SER A 183 4.50 -8.65 -4.33
CA SER A 183 3.16 -9.20 -4.49
C SER A 183 3.22 -10.48 -5.30
N ILE A 184 2.67 -11.56 -4.77
CA ILE A 184 2.90 -12.93 -5.28
C ILE A 184 1.88 -13.38 -6.33
N GLU A 185 1.01 -12.47 -6.76
CA GLU A 185 -0.14 -12.74 -7.61
C GLU A 185 -0.43 -11.57 -8.56
N HIS A 186 -1.26 -11.84 -9.56
CA HIS A 186 -1.77 -10.83 -10.49
C HIS A 186 -2.76 -9.87 -9.80
N THR A 187 -3.00 -8.71 -10.43
CA THR A 187 -3.96 -7.72 -9.94
C THR A 187 -5.31 -8.35 -9.59
N ALA A 188 -5.79 -9.31 -10.38
CA ALA A 188 -7.07 -9.97 -10.15
C ALA A 188 -7.19 -10.72 -8.80
N ALA A 189 -6.07 -11.19 -8.25
CA ALA A 189 -6.01 -12.07 -7.08
C ALA A 189 -5.36 -11.40 -5.85
N VAL A 190 -5.11 -10.08 -5.91
CA VAL A 190 -4.61 -9.27 -4.79
C VAL A 190 -5.74 -8.40 -4.23
N CYS A 191 -5.79 -8.22 -2.92
CA CYS A 191 -6.74 -7.32 -2.26
C CYS A 191 -5.98 -6.35 -1.37
N SER A 192 -6.64 -5.23 -1.03
CA SER A 192 -6.18 -4.34 0.03
C SER A 192 -4.71 -3.89 -0.07
N CYS A 193 -4.14 -3.80 -1.27
CA CYS A 193 -2.72 -3.49 -1.52
C CYS A 193 -2.22 -2.19 -0.86
N CYS A 194 -3.14 -1.32 -0.42
CA CYS A 194 -2.83 -0.14 0.37
C CYS A 194 -2.11 -0.48 1.69
N VAL A 195 -2.31 -1.67 2.27
CA VAL A 195 -1.62 -2.04 3.51
C VAL A 195 -0.12 -2.25 3.25
N GLU A 196 0.25 -2.79 2.10
CA GLU A 196 1.65 -2.86 1.65
C GLU A 196 2.13 -1.50 1.17
N LEU A 197 1.38 -0.82 0.30
CA LEU A 197 1.81 0.44 -0.30
C LEU A 197 2.18 1.49 0.76
N PHE A 198 1.40 1.57 1.83
CA PHE A 198 1.59 2.56 2.90
C PHE A 198 2.31 2.02 4.14
N GLY A 199 2.89 0.82 4.08
CA GLY A 199 3.72 0.29 5.17
C GLY A 199 2.96 0.00 6.46
N ILE A 200 1.70 -0.40 6.34
CA ILE A 200 1.00 -1.10 7.42
C ILE A 200 1.57 -2.52 7.54
N LEU A 201 1.81 -3.17 6.38
CA LEU A 201 2.54 -4.42 6.27
C LEU A 201 3.88 -4.22 5.57
N GLY A 202 4.86 -5.02 5.97
CA GLY A 202 6.21 -5.03 5.42
C GLY A 202 7.01 -3.76 5.66
N SER A 203 6.71 -3.01 6.71
CA SER A 203 7.46 -1.78 7.04
C SER A 203 8.89 -2.07 7.52
N GLU A 204 9.17 -3.31 7.91
CA GLU A 204 10.52 -3.80 8.18
C GLU A 204 11.39 -3.94 6.91
N PHE A 205 10.78 -3.93 5.72
CA PHE A 205 11.50 -4.00 4.45
C PHE A 205 11.67 -2.59 3.87
N LYS A 206 12.93 -2.16 3.72
CA LYS A 206 13.30 -0.88 3.12
C LYS A 206 12.72 -0.68 1.72
N THR A 207 12.66 -1.77 0.96
CA THR A 207 12.09 -1.82 -0.39
C THR A 207 11.13 -2.99 -0.52
N ARG A 208 10.08 -2.80 -1.30
CA ARG A 208 9.10 -3.84 -1.65
C ARG A 208 8.40 -3.53 -2.96
N TYR A 209 8.00 -4.57 -3.69
CA TYR A 209 7.29 -4.44 -4.96
C TYR A 209 5.83 -4.83 -4.80
N VAL A 210 4.92 -3.90 -5.05
CA VAL A 210 3.48 -4.10 -4.79
C VAL A 210 2.70 -3.97 -6.09
N ILE A 211 1.89 -4.98 -6.40
CA ILE A 211 0.94 -4.91 -7.51
C ILE A 211 -0.34 -4.22 -7.01
N PRO A 212 -0.97 -3.33 -7.79
CA PRO A 212 -2.23 -2.74 -7.39
C PRO A 212 -3.34 -3.81 -7.38
N CYS A 213 -4.17 -3.78 -6.34
CA CYS A 213 -5.38 -4.57 -6.28
C CYS A 213 -6.45 -4.03 -7.24
N PRO A 214 -7.56 -4.76 -7.51
CA PRO A 214 -8.61 -4.31 -8.39
C PRO A 214 -9.21 -2.98 -7.95
N GLY A 215 -9.40 -2.79 -6.64
CA GLY A 215 -9.89 -1.52 -6.09
C GLY A 215 -8.93 -0.36 -6.35
N ALA A 216 -7.62 -0.58 -6.24
CA ALA A 216 -6.63 0.44 -6.54
C ALA A 216 -6.61 0.81 -8.04
N CYS A 217 -6.79 -0.17 -8.91
CA CYS A 217 -6.94 0.08 -10.35
C CYS A 217 -8.22 0.86 -10.68
N ILE A 218 -9.35 0.50 -10.05
CA ILE A 218 -10.66 1.13 -10.30
C ILE A 218 -10.72 2.55 -9.73
N PHE A 219 -10.28 2.76 -8.49
CA PHE A 219 -10.50 4.03 -7.79
C PHE A 219 -9.32 5.00 -7.93
N ALA A 220 -8.10 4.50 -8.07
CA ALA A 220 -6.90 5.31 -8.17
C ALA A 220 -6.28 5.35 -9.57
N GLU A 221 -6.88 4.63 -10.53
CA GLU A 221 -6.43 4.55 -11.93
C GLU A 221 -4.99 4.02 -12.07
N LEU A 222 -4.57 3.16 -11.13
CA LEU A 222 -3.31 2.45 -11.24
C LEU A 222 -3.41 1.38 -12.32
N LYS A 223 -2.31 1.17 -13.06
CA LYS A 223 -2.25 0.15 -14.12
C LYS A 223 -2.23 -1.24 -13.51
N SER A 224 -3.12 -2.11 -13.97
CA SER A 224 -3.12 -3.52 -13.58
C SER A 224 -1.84 -4.22 -14.03
N ASP A 225 -1.40 -5.18 -13.23
CA ASP A 225 -0.20 -6.01 -13.47
C ASP A 225 1.11 -5.23 -13.68
N LEU A 226 1.16 -3.97 -13.23
CA LEU A 226 2.37 -3.18 -13.17
C LEU A 226 2.81 -3.05 -11.70
N TYR A 227 4.03 -3.46 -11.40
CA TYR A 227 4.57 -3.34 -10.06
C TYR A 227 4.87 -1.89 -9.70
N LEU A 228 4.53 -1.54 -8.47
CA LEU A 228 4.93 -0.30 -7.82
C LEU A 228 6.06 -0.61 -6.85
N ARG A 229 7.20 0.06 -7.03
CA ARG A 229 8.29 0.04 -6.04
C ARG A 229 7.94 0.98 -4.91
N VAL A 230 8.01 0.47 -3.69
CA VAL A 230 7.90 1.27 -2.47
C VAL A 230 9.26 1.29 -1.80
N THR A 231 9.80 2.48 -1.56
CA THR A 231 11.13 2.67 -0.95
C THR A 231 11.05 3.63 0.21
N GLU A 232 11.51 3.20 1.38
CA GLU A 232 11.66 4.08 2.54
C GLU A 232 12.77 5.10 2.31
N LEU A 233 12.50 6.37 2.60
CA LEU A 233 13.51 7.41 2.52
C LEU A 233 14.42 7.31 3.75
N SER A 234 15.67 6.92 3.56
CA SER A 234 16.66 7.07 4.63
C SER A 234 16.97 8.55 4.87
N SER A 235 17.29 8.92 6.12
CA SER A 235 17.80 10.23 6.51
C SER A 235 19.13 10.60 5.85
N ASN A 236 19.83 9.66 5.19
CA ASN A 236 21.14 9.90 4.60
C ASN A 236 21.09 10.25 3.10
N LEU A 237 19.94 10.11 2.43
CA LEU A 237 19.67 10.71 1.10
C LEU A 237 19.32 12.22 1.21
N LEU A 238 19.83 12.87 2.26
CA LEU A 238 19.63 14.27 2.61
C LEU A 238 20.88 15.13 2.32
N VAL A 239 21.95 14.56 1.74
CA VAL A 239 23.19 15.32 1.43
C VAL A 239 23.39 15.56 -0.08
N ASP A 240 22.86 14.71 -0.97
CA ASP A 240 23.14 14.86 -2.42
C ASP A 240 22.07 15.60 -3.22
N SER A 241 21.78 16.83 -2.81
CA SER A 241 21.32 17.84 -3.78
C SER A 241 21.84 19.22 -3.38
N GLU A 242 23.15 19.31 -3.18
CA GLU A 242 23.86 20.57 -3.36
C GLU A 242 24.11 20.79 -4.86
N ILE A 243 23.62 21.95 -5.32
CA ILE A 243 24.16 22.78 -6.41
C ILE A 243 23.99 22.23 -7.83
N ASP A 244 23.01 22.79 -8.55
CA ASP A 244 23.25 23.29 -9.91
C ASP A 244 22.50 24.62 -10.06
N THR A 245 23.19 25.68 -9.63
CA THR A 245 23.00 27.04 -10.14
C THR A 245 24.08 27.29 -11.17
N ILE A 246 23.69 27.38 -12.45
CA ILE A 246 24.12 28.44 -13.37
C ILE A 246 22.87 28.90 -14.12
#